data_AF-A0A2X1MVL2-F1
#
_entry.id   AF-A0A2X1MVL2-F1
#
_cell.length_a   1.000
_cell.length_b   1.000
_cell.length_c   1.000
_cell.angle_alpha   90.00
_cell.angle_beta   90.00
_cell.angle_gamma   90.00
#
_symmetry.space_group_name_H-M   'P 1'
#
loop_
_entity.id
_entity.type
_entity.pdbx_description
1 polymer ?
#
loop_
_entity_poly.entity_id
_entity_poly.type
_entity_poly.pdbx_seq_one_letter_code
_entity_poly.pdbx_strand_id
1 'polypeptide(L)'
;MAVTNVAELNALVERVKKAQREYASFTQEQVDKIFRAAALAAADARIPLAKMAVAESGMGIVEDKVIKNHFASEYIYNAYKDEKTCGVLSEDDTFGTITIAEPIGIICGIVPTTNPTSTAIFKSLISLKTRNAIIFSPHPRAKDATNKAADIVLQAAIAAGAPKDLIGWIDQPSVELSNALMHHPDINLILATGGPGMVKAAYSSGKPAIGVGAGNTPVVIDENC
;
A
#
# COMPACT_ATOMS: atom_id res chain seq x y z
N MET A 1 -3.51 5.73 -18.73
CA MET A 1 -2.94 4.74 -19.66
C MET A 1 -2.90 3.43 -18.93
N ALA A 2 -3.46 2.36 -19.50
CA ALA A 2 -3.41 1.05 -18.85
C ALA A 2 -1.97 0.52 -18.85
N VAL A 3 -1.61 -0.26 -17.83
CA VAL A 3 -0.31 -0.91 -17.67
C VAL A 3 -0.45 -2.40 -17.94
N THR A 4 -0.04 -2.78 -19.14
CA THR A 4 -0.19 -4.12 -19.72
C THR A 4 1.11 -4.71 -20.23
N ASN A 5 2.16 -3.89 -20.36
CA ASN A 5 3.49 -4.29 -20.81
C ASN A 5 4.61 -3.52 -20.06
N VAL A 6 5.86 -3.95 -20.24
CA VAL A 6 7.02 -3.40 -19.52
C VAL A 6 7.28 -1.93 -19.86
N ALA A 7 7.02 -1.49 -21.10
CA ALA A 7 7.21 -0.10 -21.48
C ALA A 7 6.22 0.83 -20.74
N GLU A 8 4.95 0.43 -20.66
CA GLU A 8 3.92 1.13 -19.89
C GLU A 8 4.21 1.12 -18.39
N LEU A 9 4.76 0.01 -17.86
CA LEU A 9 5.20 -0.09 -16.47
C LEU A 9 6.32 0.90 -16.17
N ASN A 10 7.35 0.98 -17.02
CA ASN A 10 8.44 1.93 -16.85
C ASN A 10 7.92 3.38 -16.93
N ALA A 11 7.00 3.66 -17.85
CA ALA A 11 6.35 4.97 -17.94
C ALA A 11 5.51 5.29 -16.69
N LEU A 12 4.85 4.30 -16.09
CA LEU A 12 4.16 4.47 -14.80
C LEU A 12 5.16 4.81 -13.69
N VAL A 13 6.24 4.04 -13.55
CA VAL A 13 7.25 4.27 -12.51
C VAL A 13 7.84 5.67 -12.61
N GLU A 14 8.12 6.17 -13.81
CA GLU A 14 8.62 7.52 -14.02
C GLU A 14 7.63 8.62 -13.61
N ARG A 15 6.32 8.43 -13.81
CA ARG A 15 5.31 9.37 -13.30
C ARG A 15 5.23 9.34 -11.79
N VAL A 16 5.21 8.14 -11.21
CA VAL A 16 5.15 7.91 -9.75
C VAL A 16 6.38 8.50 -9.06
N LYS A 17 7.57 8.38 -9.66
CA LYS A 17 8.82 8.98 -9.18
C LYS A 17 8.75 10.50 -9.11
N LYS A 18 8.20 11.14 -10.15
CA LYS A 18 8.01 12.60 -10.15
C LYS A 18 7.02 13.03 -9.06
N ALA A 19 5.91 12.31 -8.94
CA ALA A 19 4.92 12.55 -7.90
C ALA A 19 5.50 12.39 -6.48
N GLN A 20 6.32 11.36 -6.24
CA GLN A 20 6.96 11.14 -4.95
C GLN A 20 7.95 12.25 -4.59
N ARG A 21 8.74 12.72 -5.56
CA ARG A 21 9.68 13.83 -5.34
C ARG A 21 8.97 15.12 -4.94
N GLU A 22 7.84 15.42 -5.56
CA GLU A 22 6.99 16.55 -5.16
C GLU A 22 6.40 16.33 -3.76
N TYR A 23 5.93 15.11 -3.48
CA TYR A 23 5.30 14.80 -2.20
C TYR A 23 6.27 14.78 -1.01
N ALA A 24 7.56 14.53 -1.26
CA ALA A 24 8.59 14.54 -0.23
C ALA A 24 8.73 15.90 0.47
N SER A 25 8.41 17.01 -0.20
CA SER A 25 8.47 18.36 0.36
C SER A 25 7.21 18.81 1.11
N PHE A 26 6.19 17.95 1.22
CA PHE A 26 4.94 18.32 1.90
C PHE A 26 5.15 18.44 3.41
N THR A 27 4.45 19.38 4.03
CA THR A 27 4.44 19.56 5.49
C THR A 27 3.62 18.45 6.17
N GLN A 28 3.82 18.27 7.48
CA GLN A 28 3.06 17.29 8.26
C GLN A 28 1.54 17.54 8.15
N GLU A 29 1.11 18.80 8.18
CA GLU A 29 -0.31 19.18 8.09
C GLU A 29 -0.91 18.84 6.72
N GLN A 30 -0.16 19.03 5.65
CA GLN A 30 -0.59 18.65 4.30
C GLN A 30 -0.73 17.13 4.18
N VAL A 31 0.25 16.38 4.71
CA VAL A 31 0.24 14.91 4.75
C VAL A 31 -0.95 14.41 5.58
N ASP A 32 -1.22 15.00 6.74
CA ASP A 32 -2.30 14.59 7.63
C ASP A 32 -3.68 14.86 7.02
N LYS A 33 -3.83 16.00 6.32
CA LYS A 33 -5.05 16.31 5.56
C LYS A 33 -5.33 15.26 4.49
N ILE A 34 -4.29 14.86 3.74
CA ILE A 34 -4.38 13.83 2.70
C ILE A 34 -4.71 12.47 3.32
N PHE A 35 -4.01 12.09 4.38
CA PHE A 35 -4.21 10.84 5.10
C PHE A 35 -5.64 10.69 5.62
N ARG A 36 -6.19 11.75 6.23
CA ARG A 36 -7.58 11.78 6.70
C ARG A 36 -8.58 11.61 5.56
N ALA A 37 -8.45 12.39 4.49
CA ALA A 37 -9.39 12.36 3.38
C ALA A 37 -9.40 10.98 2.69
N ALA A 38 -8.21 10.42 2.45
CA ALA A 38 -8.02 9.09 1.90
C ALA A 38 -8.66 7.99 2.77
N ALA A 39 -8.45 8.05 4.08
CA ALA A 39 -9.00 7.06 5.00
C ALA A 39 -10.53 7.10 5.05
N LEU A 40 -11.14 8.29 5.10
CA LEU A 40 -12.59 8.44 5.12
C LEU A 40 -13.23 7.94 3.82
N ALA A 41 -12.66 8.27 2.65
CA ALA A 41 -13.17 7.76 1.38
C ALA A 41 -13.10 6.23 1.28
N ALA A 42 -12.02 5.62 1.78
CA ALA A 42 -11.90 4.16 1.85
C ALA A 42 -12.93 3.54 2.82
N ALA A 43 -13.17 4.18 3.96
CA ALA A 43 -14.17 3.75 4.95
C ALA A 43 -15.59 3.82 4.36
N ASP A 44 -15.94 4.89 3.64
CA ASP A 44 -17.23 5.05 2.98
C ASP A 44 -17.44 4.01 1.87
N ALA A 45 -16.37 3.65 1.14
CA ALA A 45 -16.39 2.65 0.08
C ALA A 45 -16.33 1.19 0.58
N ARG A 46 -16.36 0.93 1.90
CA ARG A 46 -16.17 -0.42 2.47
C ARG A 46 -17.13 -1.48 1.91
N ILE A 47 -18.40 -1.14 1.72
CA ILE A 47 -19.45 -2.04 1.22
C ILE A 47 -19.29 -2.36 -0.28
N PRO A 48 -19.23 -1.35 -1.19
CA PRO A 48 -19.05 -1.65 -2.60
C PRO A 48 -17.74 -2.40 -2.88
N LEU A 49 -16.64 -2.05 -2.21
CA LEU A 49 -15.36 -2.76 -2.35
C LEU A 49 -15.44 -4.22 -1.86
N ALA A 50 -16.11 -4.46 -0.73
CA ALA A 50 -16.29 -5.83 -0.23
C ALA A 50 -17.08 -6.70 -1.21
N LYS A 51 -18.19 -6.17 -1.75
CA LYS A 51 -19.01 -6.87 -2.76
C LYS A 51 -18.19 -7.18 -4.02
N MET A 52 -17.43 -6.21 -4.53
CA MET A 52 -16.57 -6.38 -5.69
C MET A 52 -15.51 -7.46 -5.46
N ALA A 53 -14.85 -7.44 -4.30
CA ALA A 53 -13.84 -8.43 -3.95
C ALA A 53 -14.41 -9.85 -3.86
N VAL A 54 -15.59 -10.05 -3.25
CA VAL A 54 -16.23 -11.38 -3.21
C VAL A 54 -16.61 -11.83 -4.63
N ALA A 55 -17.24 -10.94 -5.41
CA ALA A 55 -17.71 -11.26 -6.76
C ALA A 55 -16.56 -11.64 -7.71
N GLU A 56 -15.45 -10.88 -7.70
CA GLU A 56 -14.31 -11.12 -8.58
C GLU A 56 -13.50 -12.36 -8.16
N SER A 57 -13.21 -12.49 -6.87
CA SER A 57 -12.32 -13.55 -6.38
C SER A 57 -13.02 -14.91 -6.19
N GLY A 58 -14.35 -14.89 -6.04
CA GLY A 58 -15.17 -16.04 -5.69
C GLY A 58 -14.94 -16.55 -4.27
N MET A 59 -14.40 -15.73 -3.36
CA MET A 59 -14.05 -16.15 -1.99
C MET A 59 -14.41 -15.13 -0.90
N GLY A 60 -14.76 -15.69 0.26
CA GLY A 60 -15.07 -14.95 1.48
C GLY A 60 -16.51 -14.49 1.59
N ILE A 61 -16.81 -13.79 2.68
CA ILE A 61 -18.14 -13.28 3.04
C ILE A 61 -18.10 -11.76 2.91
N VAL A 62 -19.17 -11.16 2.37
CA VAL A 62 -19.22 -9.71 2.12
C VAL A 62 -19.11 -8.94 3.44
N GLU A 63 -19.88 -9.34 4.45
CA GLU A 63 -19.94 -8.75 5.77
C GLU A 63 -18.56 -8.74 6.45
N ASP A 64 -17.85 -9.86 6.41
CA ASP A 64 -16.49 -9.95 6.95
C ASP A 64 -15.50 -9.07 6.18
N LYS A 65 -15.63 -8.99 4.86
CA LYS A 65 -14.80 -8.08 4.04
C LYS A 65 -15.13 -6.61 4.28
N VAL A 66 -16.37 -6.27 4.63
CA VAL A 66 -16.73 -4.92 5.09
C VAL A 66 -15.98 -4.56 6.36
N ILE A 67 -15.97 -5.47 7.35
CA ILE A 67 -15.23 -5.28 8.59
C ILE A 67 -13.73 -5.12 8.30
N LYS A 68 -13.16 -5.97 7.44
CA LYS A 68 -11.75 -5.86 7.02
C LYS A 68 -11.42 -4.53 6.35
N ASN A 69 -12.30 -4.02 5.48
CA ASN A 69 -12.09 -2.73 4.83
C ASN A 69 -12.20 -1.57 5.82
N HIS A 70 -13.13 -1.63 6.78
CA HIS A 70 -13.25 -0.65 7.85
C HIS A 70 -12.02 -0.65 8.76
N PHE A 71 -11.52 -1.84 9.14
CA PHE A 71 -10.27 -1.96 9.89
C PHE A 71 -9.10 -1.35 9.10
N ALA A 72 -8.94 -1.71 7.83
CA ALA A 72 -7.84 -1.20 7.01
C ALA A 72 -7.87 0.33 6.78
N SER A 73 -9.03 0.98 6.97
CA SER A 73 -9.22 2.42 6.78
C SER A 73 -9.24 3.15 8.11
N GLU A 74 -10.37 3.12 8.80
CA GLU A 74 -10.63 3.96 9.98
C GLU A 74 -9.78 3.56 11.18
N TYR A 75 -9.55 2.27 11.41
CA TYR A 75 -8.69 1.83 12.51
C TYR A 75 -7.24 2.25 12.28
N ILE A 76 -6.73 2.05 11.06
CA ILE A 76 -5.37 2.47 10.65
C ILE A 76 -5.20 3.99 10.74
N TYR A 77 -6.22 4.75 10.32
CA TYR A 77 -6.21 6.20 10.48
C TYR A 77 -6.09 6.60 11.95
N ASN A 78 -6.94 6.05 12.83
CA ASN A 78 -6.91 6.39 14.24
C ASN A 78 -5.60 5.97 14.93
N ALA A 79 -4.99 4.86 14.52
CA ALA A 79 -3.71 4.41 15.05
C ALA A 79 -2.56 5.39 14.73
N TYR A 80 -2.56 6.00 13.55
CA TYR A 80 -1.40 6.74 13.03
C TYR A 80 -1.64 8.24 12.79
N LYS A 81 -2.85 8.76 13.04
CA LYS A 81 -3.20 10.15 12.72
C LYS A 81 -2.25 11.18 13.35
N ASP A 82 -1.80 10.93 14.58
CA ASP A 82 -0.95 11.86 15.33
C ASP A 82 0.55 11.49 15.27
N GLU A 83 0.93 10.43 14.56
CA GLU A 83 2.34 10.02 14.46
C GLU A 83 3.12 10.98 13.55
N LYS A 84 4.26 11.46 14.05
CA LYS A 84 5.15 12.38 13.33
C LYS A 84 5.97 11.60 12.29
N THR A 85 5.87 12.00 11.03
CA THR A 85 6.51 11.34 9.88
C THR A 85 7.28 12.31 8.98
N CYS A 86 7.31 13.60 9.36
CA CYS A 86 7.92 14.67 8.60
C CYS A 86 8.90 15.49 9.46
N GLY A 87 10.05 15.86 8.86
CA GLY A 87 11.05 16.70 9.49
C GLY A 87 11.77 16.03 10.65
N VAL A 88 12.19 16.82 11.63
CA VAL A 88 12.98 16.34 12.79
C VAL A 88 12.09 15.54 13.74
N LEU A 89 12.43 14.27 13.98
CA LEU A 89 11.75 13.38 14.92
C LEU A 89 12.22 13.60 16.36
N SER A 90 13.53 13.78 16.55
CA SER A 90 14.14 14.03 17.86
C SER A 90 15.44 14.83 17.72
N GLU A 91 15.73 15.64 18.73
CA GLU A 91 16.98 16.38 18.88
C GLU A 91 17.57 16.05 20.25
N ASP A 92 18.87 15.79 20.30
CA ASP A 92 19.64 15.55 21.51
C ASP A 92 20.78 16.56 21.56
N ASP A 93 20.57 17.65 22.30
CA ASP A 93 21.54 18.72 22.49
C ASP A 93 22.77 18.27 23.27
N THR A 94 22.64 17.21 24.08
CA THR A 94 23.75 16.71 24.92
C THR A 94 24.79 16.01 24.05
N PHE A 95 24.34 15.20 23.09
CA PHE A 95 25.22 14.51 22.15
C PHE A 95 25.37 15.26 20.81
N GLY A 96 24.63 16.35 20.59
CA GLY A 96 24.63 17.12 19.36
C GLY A 96 24.08 16.35 18.16
N THR A 97 23.06 15.50 18.38
CA THR A 97 22.50 14.65 17.32
C THR A 97 21.04 15.00 17.02
N ILE A 98 20.65 14.92 15.75
CA ILE A 98 19.27 15.08 15.30
C ILE A 98 18.86 13.87 14.47
N THR A 99 17.61 13.45 14.60
CA THR A 99 17.02 12.38 13.77
C THR A 99 15.94 12.99 12.89
N ILE A 100 16.05 12.83 11.57
CA ILE A 100 15.13 13.38 10.59
C ILE A 100 14.41 12.25 9.85
N ALA A 101 13.11 12.39 9.65
CA ALA A 101 12.31 11.47 8.86
C ALA A 101 12.47 11.74 7.36
N GLU A 102 12.87 10.70 6.62
CA GLU A 102 12.96 10.72 5.17
C GLU A 102 12.11 9.58 4.57
N PRO A 103 11.28 9.84 3.53
CA PRO A 103 10.56 8.78 2.85
C PRO A 103 11.54 7.83 2.16
N ILE A 104 11.23 6.53 2.13
CA ILE A 104 12.06 5.54 1.44
C ILE A 104 12.03 5.70 -0.08
N GLY A 105 10.95 6.29 -0.62
CA GLY A 105 10.77 6.55 -2.05
C GLY A 105 9.53 5.85 -2.60
N ILE A 106 9.74 4.96 -3.57
CA ILE A 106 8.66 4.22 -4.24
C ILE A 106 8.59 2.78 -3.71
N ILE A 107 7.40 2.39 -3.26
CA ILE A 107 7.11 1.09 -2.71
C ILE A 107 6.45 0.19 -3.77
N CYS A 108 6.92 -1.04 -3.90
CA CYS A 108 6.20 -2.10 -4.62
C CYS A 108 5.27 -2.83 -3.65
N GLY A 109 3.96 -2.70 -3.85
CA GLY A 109 2.93 -3.34 -3.03
C GLY A 109 2.40 -4.61 -3.69
N ILE A 110 2.86 -5.78 -3.26
CA ILE A 110 2.28 -7.06 -3.72
C ILE A 110 0.99 -7.34 -2.93
N VAL A 111 -0.10 -7.65 -3.63
CA VAL A 111 -1.43 -7.83 -3.03
C VAL A 111 -1.96 -9.24 -3.28
N PRO A 112 -2.41 -9.98 -2.24
CA PRO A 112 -2.90 -11.34 -2.39
C PRO A 112 -4.37 -11.37 -2.83
N THR A 113 -4.82 -12.51 -3.36
CA THR A 113 -6.23 -12.72 -3.73
C THR A 113 -7.19 -12.75 -2.52
N THR A 114 -6.68 -13.02 -1.31
CA THR A 114 -7.51 -13.23 -0.11
C THR A 114 -8.02 -11.93 0.51
N ASN A 115 -7.18 -10.88 0.48
CA ASN A 115 -7.47 -9.56 1.06
C ASN A 115 -7.16 -8.43 0.06
N PRO A 116 -7.77 -8.44 -1.15
CA PRO A 116 -7.37 -7.55 -2.23
C PRO A 116 -7.59 -6.07 -1.88
N THR A 117 -8.79 -5.72 -1.41
CA THR A 117 -9.17 -4.33 -1.13
C THR A 117 -8.56 -3.82 0.17
N SER A 118 -8.63 -4.59 1.25
CA SER A 118 -8.15 -4.15 2.56
C SER A 118 -6.62 -4.00 2.59
N THR A 119 -5.86 -4.88 1.91
CA THR A 119 -4.41 -4.71 1.79
C THR A 119 -4.04 -3.51 0.91
N ALA A 120 -4.78 -3.24 -0.17
CA ALA A 120 -4.56 -2.05 -0.98
C ALA A 120 -4.80 -0.77 -0.16
N ILE A 121 -5.94 -0.68 0.55
CA ILE A 121 -6.26 0.45 1.43
C ILE A 121 -5.17 0.65 2.48
N PHE A 122 -4.85 -0.38 3.26
CA PHE A 122 -3.86 -0.30 4.33
C PHE A 122 -2.51 0.21 3.80
N LYS A 123 -1.98 -0.42 2.74
CA LYS A 123 -0.67 -0.05 2.18
C LYS A 123 -0.67 1.35 1.57
N SER A 124 -1.75 1.76 0.90
CA SER A 124 -1.89 3.13 0.40
C SER A 124 -1.86 4.15 1.54
N LEU A 125 -2.64 3.92 2.60
CA LEU A 125 -2.75 4.86 3.72
C LEU A 125 -1.41 5.07 4.43
N ILE A 126 -0.70 3.99 4.78
CA ILE A 126 0.61 4.13 5.43
C ILE A 126 1.67 4.72 4.50
N SER A 127 1.58 4.47 3.18
CA SER A 127 2.49 5.08 2.20
C SER A 127 2.26 6.59 2.09
N LEU A 128 0.99 7.02 2.04
CA LEU A 128 0.61 8.42 2.03
C LEU A 128 1.06 9.14 3.31
N LYS A 129 0.84 8.54 4.49
CA LYS A 129 1.24 9.10 5.79
C LYS A 129 2.76 9.28 5.92
N THR A 130 3.55 8.55 5.15
CA THR A 130 5.02 8.55 5.22
C THR A 130 5.70 9.22 4.02
N ARG A 131 4.96 10.01 3.22
CA ARG A 131 5.47 10.70 2.02
C ARG A 131 6.06 9.78 0.95
N ASN A 132 5.64 8.52 0.94
CA ASN A 132 6.02 7.52 -0.06
C ASN A 132 4.99 7.46 -1.19
N ALA A 133 5.46 7.03 -2.36
CA ALA A 133 4.59 6.58 -3.43
C ALA A 133 4.51 5.05 -3.43
N ILE A 134 3.44 4.49 -3.99
CA ILE A 134 3.25 3.05 -4.04
C ILE A 134 2.71 2.59 -5.39
N ILE A 135 3.25 1.48 -5.91
CA ILE A 135 2.76 0.81 -7.11
C ILE A 135 2.31 -0.59 -6.73
N PHE A 136 1.06 -0.92 -7.00
CA PHE A 136 0.50 -2.22 -6.70
C PHE A 136 0.70 -3.25 -7.82
N SER A 137 1.11 -4.44 -7.41
CA SER A 137 1.09 -5.66 -8.23
C SER A 137 -0.01 -6.58 -7.72
N PRO A 138 -1.24 -6.50 -8.28
CA PRO A 138 -2.35 -7.30 -7.81
C PRO A 138 -2.23 -8.77 -8.22
N HIS A 139 -2.84 -9.65 -7.44
CA HIS A 139 -3.07 -11.03 -7.89
C HIS A 139 -4.09 -11.06 -9.04
N PRO A 140 -3.88 -11.83 -10.13
CA PRO A 140 -4.76 -11.83 -11.31
C PRO A 140 -6.24 -12.13 -11.04
N ARG A 141 -6.53 -12.93 -10.01
CA ARG A 141 -7.90 -13.29 -9.58
C ARG A 141 -8.66 -12.20 -8.80
N ALA A 142 -8.01 -11.07 -8.49
CA ALA A 142 -8.61 -10.01 -7.68
C ALA A 142 -8.07 -8.62 -8.05
N LYS A 143 -7.69 -8.45 -9.32
CA LYS A 143 -6.99 -7.25 -9.81
C LYS A 143 -7.91 -6.05 -9.87
N ASP A 144 -9.15 -6.24 -10.29
CA ASP A 144 -10.08 -5.14 -10.48
C ASP A 144 -10.50 -4.58 -9.11
N ALA A 145 -10.75 -5.44 -8.12
CA ALA A 145 -11.06 -5.03 -6.75
C ALA A 145 -9.85 -4.34 -6.08
N THR A 146 -8.64 -4.86 -6.29
CA THR A 146 -7.40 -4.23 -5.77
C THR A 146 -7.20 -2.84 -6.38
N ASN A 147 -7.25 -2.75 -7.70
CA ASN A 147 -7.01 -1.51 -8.45
C ASN A 147 -8.11 -0.50 -8.17
N LYS A 148 -9.37 -0.93 -7.98
CA LYS A 148 -10.46 -0.04 -7.61
C LYS A 148 -10.30 0.54 -6.21
N ALA A 149 -9.81 -0.25 -5.25
CA ALA A 149 -9.50 0.25 -3.92
C ALA A 149 -8.36 1.28 -3.96
N ALA A 150 -7.30 1.01 -4.73
CA ALA A 150 -6.18 1.93 -4.93
C ALA A 150 -6.65 3.25 -5.60
N ASP A 151 -7.51 3.16 -6.62
CA ASP A 151 -8.10 4.31 -7.31
C ASP A 151 -8.92 5.20 -6.35
N ILE A 152 -9.81 4.60 -5.54
CA ILE A 152 -10.62 5.38 -4.57
C ILE A 152 -9.73 6.16 -3.60
N VAL A 153 -8.69 5.51 -3.07
CA VAL A 153 -7.74 6.15 -2.16
C VAL A 153 -6.97 7.26 -2.89
N LEU A 154 -6.52 7.02 -4.12
CA LEU A 154 -5.80 8.00 -4.93
C LEU A 154 -6.65 9.23 -5.24
N GLN A 155 -7.89 9.05 -5.72
CA GLN A 155 -8.76 10.18 -6.05
C GLN A 155 -9.05 11.05 -4.81
N ALA A 156 -9.27 10.42 -3.66
CA ALA A 156 -9.46 11.14 -2.40
C ALA A 156 -8.20 11.90 -1.96
N ALA A 157 -7.03 11.27 -2.11
CA ALA A 157 -5.75 11.93 -1.83
C ALA A 157 -5.52 13.14 -2.74
N ILE A 158 -5.76 13.00 -4.05
CA ILE A 158 -5.64 14.09 -5.03
C ILE A 158 -6.58 15.23 -4.69
N ALA A 159 -7.84 14.93 -4.38
CA ALA A 159 -8.83 15.94 -3.98
C ALA A 159 -8.41 16.71 -2.72
N ALA A 160 -7.62 16.08 -1.83
CA ALA A 160 -7.06 16.71 -0.64
C ALA A 160 -5.79 17.54 -0.90
N GLY A 161 -5.15 17.37 -2.06
CA GLY A 161 -3.96 18.11 -2.51
C GLY A 161 -2.75 17.24 -2.86
N ALA A 162 -2.89 15.91 -2.90
CA ALA A 162 -1.78 15.02 -3.23
C ALA A 162 -1.45 15.03 -4.74
N PRO A 163 -0.18 14.82 -5.14
CA PRO A 163 0.20 14.63 -6.54
C PRO A 163 -0.53 13.46 -7.23
N LYS A 164 -0.85 13.65 -8.52
CA LYS A 164 -1.78 12.77 -9.28
C LYS A 164 -1.36 11.31 -9.43
N ASP A 165 -0.07 11.03 -9.48
CA ASP A 165 0.46 9.69 -9.76
C ASP A 165 1.10 9.04 -8.52
N LEU A 166 0.75 9.46 -7.29
CA LEU A 166 1.35 8.90 -6.07
C LEU A 166 1.03 7.41 -5.82
N ILE A 167 -0.10 6.95 -6.36
CA ILE A 167 -0.53 5.56 -6.27
C ILE A 167 -0.70 5.05 -7.70
N GLY A 168 0.02 3.98 -8.03
CA GLY A 168 -0.08 3.30 -9.31
C GLY A 168 -0.44 1.83 -9.14
N TRP A 169 -0.75 1.16 -10.24
CA TRP A 169 -1.01 -0.28 -10.25
C TRP A 169 -0.77 -0.88 -11.64
N ILE A 170 -0.63 -2.20 -11.69
CA ILE A 170 -0.61 -2.99 -12.93
C ILE A 170 -2.04 -3.40 -13.27
N ASP A 171 -2.54 -3.00 -14.45
CA ASP A 171 -3.92 -3.32 -14.89
C ASP A 171 -4.06 -4.77 -15.35
N GLN A 172 -3.03 -5.34 -16.00
CA GLN A 172 -3.01 -6.74 -16.44
C GLN A 172 -1.81 -7.46 -15.81
N PRO A 173 -1.93 -7.98 -14.58
CA PRO A 173 -0.81 -8.57 -13.87
C PRO A 173 -0.32 -9.84 -14.57
N SER A 174 1.00 -9.92 -14.77
CA SER A 174 1.71 -11.11 -15.23
C SER A 174 2.92 -11.36 -14.34
N VAL A 175 3.49 -12.57 -14.43
CA VAL A 175 4.75 -12.89 -13.74
C VAL A 175 5.87 -11.95 -14.20
N GLU A 176 5.93 -11.66 -15.50
CA GLU A 176 6.91 -10.75 -16.09
C GLU A 176 6.80 -9.33 -15.51
N LEU A 177 5.60 -8.75 -15.45
CA LEU A 177 5.41 -7.38 -14.94
C LEU A 177 5.64 -7.30 -13.43
N SER A 178 5.22 -8.32 -12.68
CA SER A 178 5.47 -8.39 -11.24
C SER A 178 6.98 -8.45 -10.98
N ASN A 179 7.70 -9.27 -11.76
CA ASN A 179 9.15 -9.40 -11.66
C ASN A 179 9.88 -8.12 -12.07
N ALA A 180 9.47 -7.50 -13.17
CA ALA A 180 10.01 -6.24 -13.66
C ALA A 180 9.83 -5.12 -12.62
N LEU A 181 8.66 -5.02 -11.99
CA LEU A 181 8.40 -4.04 -10.94
C LEU A 181 9.30 -4.28 -9.72
N MET A 182 9.41 -5.52 -9.24
CA MET A 182 10.26 -5.84 -8.07
C MET A 182 11.74 -5.51 -8.29
N HIS A 183 12.26 -5.66 -9.52
CA HIS A 183 13.66 -5.40 -9.84
C HIS A 183 13.92 -4.00 -10.40
N HIS A 184 12.88 -3.18 -10.58
CA HIS A 184 13.03 -1.88 -11.22
C HIS A 184 13.99 -0.98 -10.41
N PRO A 185 14.94 -0.26 -11.05
CA PRO A 185 15.94 0.54 -10.35
C PRO A 185 15.35 1.57 -9.40
N ASP A 186 14.22 2.18 -9.77
CA ASP A 186 13.53 3.20 -8.96
C ASP A 186 12.60 2.67 -7.87
N ILE A 187 12.43 1.35 -7.70
CA ILE A 187 11.72 0.81 -6.54
C ILE A 187 12.69 0.71 -5.35
N ASN A 188 12.28 1.22 -4.20
CA ASN A 188 13.13 1.33 -3.00
C ASN A 188 12.80 0.27 -1.94
N LEU A 189 11.54 -0.19 -1.89
CA LEU A 189 11.07 -1.16 -0.90
C LEU A 189 9.99 -2.05 -1.49
N ILE A 190 9.97 -3.33 -1.10
CA ILE A 190 8.89 -4.26 -1.45
C ILE A 190 8.10 -4.62 -0.19
N LEU A 191 6.79 -4.36 -0.21
CA LEU A 191 5.85 -4.87 0.78
C LEU A 191 5.15 -6.10 0.19
N ALA A 192 5.64 -7.29 0.50
CA ALA A 192 5.18 -8.54 -0.11
C ALA A 192 4.16 -9.25 0.79
N THR A 193 2.88 -9.21 0.42
CA THR A 193 1.83 -9.98 1.14
C THR A 193 1.34 -11.10 0.22
N GLY A 194 1.64 -12.35 0.57
CA GLY A 194 1.30 -13.49 -0.28
C GLY A 194 1.83 -14.82 0.24
N GLY A 195 1.72 -15.86 -0.59
CA GLY A 195 2.24 -17.18 -0.26
C GLY A 195 3.78 -17.22 -0.17
N PRO A 196 4.36 -18.31 0.39
CA PRO A 196 5.81 -18.42 0.60
C PRO A 196 6.65 -18.18 -0.66
N GLY A 197 6.18 -18.62 -1.83
CA GLY A 197 6.86 -18.38 -3.10
C GLY A 197 6.97 -16.90 -3.48
N MET A 198 5.91 -16.12 -3.22
CA MET A 198 5.92 -14.68 -3.49
C MET A 198 6.81 -13.92 -2.51
N VAL A 199 6.78 -14.29 -1.23
CA VAL A 199 7.68 -13.72 -0.23
C VAL A 199 9.14 -14.02 -0.59
N LYS A 200 9.46 -15.25 -0.99
CA LYS A 200 10.80 -15.62 -1.46
C LYS A 200 11.23 -14.81 -2.69
N ALA A 201 10.34 -14.60 -3.65
CA ALA A 201 10.62 -13.78 -4.83
C ALA A 201 10.97 -12.32 -4.45
N ALA A 202 10.21 -11.72 -3.51
CA ALA A 202 10.51 -10.38 -3.01
C ALA A 202 11.89 -10.30 -2.34
N TYR A 203 12.26 -11.27 -1.50
CA TYR A 203 13.59 -11.33 -0.88
C TYR A 203 14.72 -11.68 -1.86
N SER A 204 14.40 -12.17 -3.07
CA SER A 204 15.39 -12.45 -4.13
C SER A 204 15.53 -11.31 -5.15
N SER A 205 14.83 -10.19 -4.95
CA SER A 205 14.76 -9.08 -5.90
C SER A 205 16.00 -8.16 -5.94
N GLY A 206 16.91 -8.30 -4.97
CA GLY A 206 17.98 -7.34 -4.73
C GLY A 206 17.52 -6.02 -4.08
N LYS A 207 16.25 -5.93 -3.66
CA LYS A 207 15.68 -4.78 -2.93
C LYS A 207 15.38 -5.15 -1.47
N PRO A 208 15.41 -4.18 -0.54
CA PRO A 208 14.82 -4.36 0.79
C PRO A 208 13.38 -4.83 0.67
N ALA A 209 13.01 -5.85 1.45
CA ALA A 209 11.69 -6.44 1.42
C ALA A 209 11.15 -6.72 2.82
N ILE A 210 9.86 -6.45 3.02
CA ILE A 210 9.10 -6.81 4.21
C ILE A 210 8.03 -7.81 3.77
N GLY A 211 8.26 -9.08 4.09
CA GLY A 211 7.37 -10.18 3.78
C GLY A 211 6.30 -10.41 4.85
N VAL A 212 5.05 -10.52 4.41
CA VAL A 212 3.92 -10.99 5.22
C VAL A 212 3.42 -12.28 4.58
N GLY A 213 3.80 -13.40 5.19
CA GLY A 213 3.51 -14.75 4.72
C GLY A 213 2.36 -15.43 5.47
N ALA A 214 2.01 -16.64 5.03
CA ALA A 214 1.11 -17.50 5.77
C ALA A 214 1.78 -17.97 7.06
N GLY A 215 1.11 -17.78 8.20
CA GLY A 215 1.42 -18.50 9.44
C GLY A 215 0.70 -19.84 9.46
N ASN A 216 1.33 -20.87 10.01
CA ASN A 216 0.67 -22.13 10.34
C ASN A 216 0.44 -22.17 11.86
N THR A 217 -0.55 -21.42 12.34
CA THR A 217 -0.73 -21.11 13.77
C THR A 217 -1.36 -22.30 14.52
N PRO A 218 -0.61 -23.07 15.34
CA PRO A 218 -1.21 -24.11 16.17
C PRO A 218 -1.87 -23.50 17.41
N VAL A 219 -2.92 -24.15 17.92
CA VAL A 219 -3.50 -23.86 19.24
C VAL A 219 -3.51 -25.17 20.03
N VAL A 220 -2.89 -25.17 21.20
CA VAL A 220 -2.88 -26.30 22.14
C VAL A 220 -3.78 -25.91 23.32
N ILE A 221 -4.75 -26.75 23.63
CA ILE A 221 -5.63 -26.63 24.79
C ILE A 221 -5.28 -27.81 25.70
N ASP A 222 -4.79 -27.52 26.90
CA ASP A 222 -4.47 -28.53 27.91
C ASP A 222 -5.64 -28.73 28.89
N GLU A 223 -5.47 -29.64 29.84
CA GLU A 223 -6.50 -29.98 30.83
C GLU A 223 -6.86 -28.84 31.80
N ASN A 224 -6.15 -27.71 31.77
CA ASN A 224 -6.34 -26.58 32.69
C ASN A 224 -6.93 -25.32 32.03
N CYS A 225 -7.37 -25.40 30.78
CA CYS A 225 -7.98 -24.29 30.04
C CYS A 225 -9.41 -23.94 30.48
#